data_AF-A0A953UJC3-F1
#
_entry.id   AF-A0A953UJC3-F1
#
_cell.length_a   1.000
_cell.length_b   1.000
_cell.length_c   1.000
_cell.angle_alpha   90.00
_cell.angle_beta   90.00
_cell.angle_gamma   90.00
#
_symmetry.space_group_name_H-M   'P 1'
#
loop_
_entity.id
_entity.type
_entity.pdbx_description
1 polymer ?
#
loop_
_entity_poly.entity_id
_entity_poly.type
_entity_poly.pdbx_seq_one_letter_code
_entity_poly.pdbx_strand_id
1 'polypeptide(L)'
;MASPPIPPSLEHLSTRPFSFYPAILNVEHNEWLFRKATWSEILVVNCKTGSEIWISRRFVGEVSRIDDPVLIVGLNRELEYKGGAVWPCQRRVIEMPVAVGGLPTATSSAPDRGAPAPIVGIRLESSDKRIFKLIGGALAVAIFLYIVAVNLNRVGELRQRSVAFTTSDQQYLDLTSRDDYLAIVQKMGQPASDHWQSETNTIQFRALAYPDRKYTIIMMGKDRPNALYIGTVDENWKPIHSVELHSGGTTSSMLRNLKRF
;
A
#
# COMPACT_ATOMS: atom_id res chain seq x y z
N MET A 1 28.13 -16.54 6.08
CA MET A 1 27.11 -15.47 5.95
C MET A 1 26.71 -15.07 7.36
N ALA A 2 26.87 -13.80 7.73
CA ALA A 2 26.54 -13.34 9.08
C ALA A 2 25.02 -13.38 9.26
N SER A 3 24.55 -14.11 10.27
CA SER A 3 23.15 -14.12 10.69
C SER A 3 22.68 -12.69 10.95
N PRO A 4 21.45 -12.31 10.56
CA PRO A 4 20.91 -11.00 10.92
C PRO A 4 20.99 -10.84 12.45
N PRO A 5 21.45 -9.68 12.95
CA PRO A 5 21.60 -9.48 14.39
C PRO A 5 20.24 -9.69 15.07
N ILE A 6 20.22 -10.61 16.03
CA ILE A 6 19.05 -10.87 16.87
C ILE A 6 18.67 -9.53 17.51
N PRO A 7 17.41 -9.05 17.34
CA PRO A 7 17.02 -7.77 17.91
C PRO A 7 17.17 -7.84 19.45
N PRO A 8 17.70 -6.79 20.09
CA PRO A 8 17.85 -6.76 21.54
C PRO A 8 16.47 -7.00 22.20
N SER A 9 16.44 -7.80 23.27
CA SER A 9 15.20 -8.16 23.94
C SER A 9 14.55 -6.92 24.58
N LEU A 10 13.51 -6.40 23.92
CA LEU A 10 12.72 -5.24 24.38
C LEU A 10 11.77 -5.58 25.53
N GLU A 11 11.71 -6.86 25.93
CA GLU A 11 10.82 -7.35 27.01
C GLU A 11 11.05 -6.59 28.32
N HIS A 12 12.29 -6.14 28.58
CA HIS A 12 12.62 -5.39 29.79
C HIS A 12 12.02 -3.97 29.81
N LEU A 13 11.65 -3.40 28.65
CA LEU A 13 11.00 -2.08 28.55
C LEU A 13 9.52 -2.13 28.94
N SER A 14 8.89 -3.31 28.92
CA SER A 14 7.45 -3.45 29.18
C SER A 14 7.06 -3.15 30.63
N THR A 15 8.02 -3.15 31.56
CA THR A 15 7.75 -3.10 33.00
C THR A 15 7.99 -1.74 33.64
N ARG A 16 8.65 -0.79 32.96
CA ARG A 16 9.03 0.52 33.52
C ARG A 16 9.02 1.65 32.49
N PRO A 17 8.74 2.91 32.90
CA PRO A 17 8.97 4.08 32.06
C PRO A 17 10.45 4.24 31.68
N PHE A 18 10.69 4.80 30.50
CA PHE A 18 12.03 5.08 30.00
C PHE A 18 12.08 6.36 29.18
N SER A 19 13.28 6.87 28.95
CA SER A 19 13.54 8.07 28.15
C SER A 19 14.38 7.74 26.93
N PHE A 20 14.17 8.45 25.81
CA PHE A 20 15.01 8.31 24.63
C PHE A 20 16.24 9.22 24.71
N TYR A 21 17.39 8.74 24.24
CA TYR A 21 18.56 9.57 24.05
C TYR A 21 19.20 9.37 22.66
N PRO A 22 19.30 10.42 21.83
CA PRO A 22 18.79 11.79 22.03
C PRO A 22 17.27 11.84 22.20
N ALA A 23 16.76 12.90 22.84
CA ALA A 23 15.32 13.11 22.99
C ALA A 23 14.64 13.33 21.62
N ILE A 24 13.40 12.85 21.48
CA ILE A 24 12.60 13.10 20.27
C ILE A 24 12.21 14.58 20.24
N LEU A 25 12.56 15.28 19.15
CA LEU A 25 12.25 16.69 18.95
C LEU A 25 10.74 16.90 18.72
N ASN A 26 10.26 18.09 19.08
CA ASN A 26 8.83 18.47 19.04
C ASN A 26 7.92 17.59 19.91
N VAL A 27 8.46 17.03 20.99
CA VAL A 27 7.67 16.38 22.04
C VAL A 27 7.93 17.10 23.36
N GLU A 28 6.87 17.34 24.13
CA GLU A 28 6.95 18.09 25.38
C GLU A 28 7.66 17.31 26.50
N HIS A 29 7.47 15.99 26.55
CA HIS A 29 7.96 15.13 27.65
C HIS A 29 8.65 13.90 27.09
N ASN A 30 9.85 13.61 27.58
CA ASN A 30 10.68 12.50 27.12
C ASN A 30 10.58 11.29 28.07
N GLU A 31 9.38 10.95 28.49
CA GLU A 31 9.10 9.74 29.29
C GLU A 31 8.06 8.90 28.56
N TRP A 32 8.39 7.64 28.37
CA TRP A 32 7.70 6.74 27.47
C TRP A 32 7.48 5.38 28.11
N LEU A 33 6.38 4.74 27.74
CA LEU A 33 6.08 3.36 28.07
C LEU A 33 6.03 2.53 26.81
N PHE A 34 6.62 1.34 26.86
CA PHE A 34 6.50 0.36 25.80
C PHE A 34 5.10 -0.27 25.83
N ARG A 35 4.42 -0.31 24.68
CA ARG A 35 3.11 -0.98 24.54
C ARG A 35 3.21 -2.31 23.84
N LYS A 36 3.72 -2.29 22.61
CA LYS A 36 3.82 -3.47 21.74
C LYS A 36 4.89 -3.25 20.69
N ALA A 37 5.29 -4.31 20.02
CA ALA A 37 6.20 -4.20 18.89
C ALA A 37 5.81 -5.18 17.78
N THR A 38 6.12 -4.78 16.55
CA THR A 38 6.12 -5.64 15.38
C THR A 38 7.55 -6.06 15.06
N TRP A 39 7.75 -6.73 13.92
CA TRP A 39 9.09 -7.10 13.44
C TRP A 39 9.96 -5.86 13.13
N SER A 40 9.38 -4.76 12.67
CA SER A 40 10.10 -3.58 12.17
C SER A 40 9.96 -2.33 13.04
N GLU A 41 8.97 -2.28 13.94
CA GLU A 41 8.60 -1.07 14.68
C GLU A 41 8.25 -1.38 16.14
N ILE A 42 8.37 -0.36 16.98
CA ILE A 42 7.94 -0.36 18.39
C ILE A 42 6.87 0.71 18.58
N LEU A 43 5.81 0.38 19.32
CA LEU A 43 4.80 1.34 19.77
C LEU A 43 5.14 1.77 21.18
N VAL A 44 5.30 3.08 21.36
CA VAL A 44 5.53 3.73 22.64
C VAL A 44 4.46 4.76 22.93
N VAL A 45 4.18 4.98 24.21
CA VAL A 45 3.17 5.93 24.67
C VAL A 45 3.80 6.91 25.62
N ASN A 46 3.56 8.20 25.38
CA ASN A 46 4.04 9.26 26.26
C ASN A 46 3.32 9.18 27.61
N CYS A 47 4.07 9.15 28.70
CA CYS A 47 3.50 9.01 30.05
C CYS A 47 2.59 10.19 30.44
N LYS A 48 2.88 11.40 29.94
CA LYS A 48 2.15 12.61 30.32
C LYS A 48 1.04 12.97 29.33
N THR A 49 1.31 12.90 28.04
CA THR A 49 0.33 13.30 27.00
C THR A 49 -0.55 12.15 26.53
N GLY A 50 -0.18 10.90 26.81
CA GLY A 50 -0.86 9.71 26.29
C GLY A 50 -0.70 9.52 24.78
N SER A 51 0.14 10.33 24.12
CA SER A 51 0.35 10.25 22.67
C SER A 51 1.07 8.94 22.31
N GLU A 52 0.50 8.19 21.38
CA GLU A 52 1.10 6.96 20.87
C GLU A 52 1.93 7.23 19.62
N ILE A 53 3.11 6.63 19.55
CA ILE A 53 4.05 6.83 18.46
C ILE A 53 4.69 5.50 18.05
N TRP A 54 4.69 5.24 16.74
CA TRP A 54 5.46 4.15 16.14
C TRP A 54 6.86 4.61 15.78
N ILE A 55 7.88 3.87 16.25
CA ILE A 55 9.29 4.14 15.97
C ILE A 55 9.90 2.91 15.31
N SER A 56 10.59 3.11 14.19
CA SER A 56 11.28 2.01 13.52
C SER A 56 12.44 1.48 14.37
N ARG A 57 12.50 0.16 14.53
CA ARG A 57 13.55 -0.54 15.28
C ARG A 57 14.96 -0.23 14.78
N ARG A 58 15.13 0.13 13.50
CA ARG A 58 16.44 0.53 12.95
C ARG A 58 17.02 1.78 13.62
N PHE A 59 16.15 2.61 14.20
CA PHE A 59 16.53 3.81 14.92
C PHE A 59 16.70 3.58 16.42
N VAL A 60 16.33 2.40 16.92
CA VAL A 60 16.49 2.01 18.31
C VAL A 60 17.86 1.35 18.46
N GLY A 61 18.67 1.87 19.37
CA GLY A 61 20.00 1.40 19.68
C GLY A 61 20.03 0.59 20.97
N GLU A 62 21.15 0.72 21.67
CA GLU A 62 21.37 0.04 22.94
C GLU A 62 20.44 0.58 24.02
N VAL A 63 19.88 -0.32 24.82
CA VAL A 63 19.16 0.04 26.04
C VAL A 63 20.20 0.07 27.14
N SER A 64 20.41 1.23 27.77
CA SER A 64 21.27 1.32 28.95
C SER A 64 20.67 0.41 30.03
N ARG A 65 21.37 -0.68 30.32
CA ARG A 65 21.13 -1.54 31.46
C ARG A 65 22.37 -1.42 32.33
N ILE A 66 22.14 -1.50 33.64
CA ILE A 66 23.13 -1.47 34.74
C ILE A 66 22.96 -0.15 35.53
N ASP A 67 22.25 -0.27 36.65
CA ASP A 67 22.33 0.56 37.87
C ASP A 67 21.93 2.05 37.87
N ASP A 68 21.54 2.65 36.74
CA ASP A 68 21.06 4.04 36.71
C ASP A 68 19.59 4.22 37.18
N PRO A 69 19.24 5.36 37.82
CA PRO A 69 17.88 5.61 38.32
C PRO A 69 16.82 5.78 37.22
N VAL A 70 17.23 6.02 35.95
CA VAL A 70 16.33 6.24 34.82
C VAL A 70 16.74 5.33 33.65
N LEU A 71 15.80 4.55 33.12
CA LEU A 71 16.03 3.68 31.97
C LEU A 71 16.16 4.53 30.70
N ILE A 72 17.30 4.44 30.01
CA ILE A 72 17.55 5.20 28.78
C ILE A 72 17.61 4.24 27.60
N VAL A 73 16.83 4.55 26.57
CA VAL A 73 16.85 3.87 25.27
C VAL A 73 17.60 4.74 24.28
N GLY A 74 18.72 4.25 23.79
CA GLY A 74 19.51 4.92 22.76
C GLY A 74 18.74 5.02 21.44
N LEU A 75 18.82 6.16 20.79
CA LEU A 75 18.40 6.36 19.41
C LEU A 75 19.63 6.52 18.51
N ASN A 76 19.70 5.76 17.42
CA ASN A 76 20.81 5.80 16.47
C ASN A 76 20.83 7.07 15.61
N ARG A 77 19.76 7.87 15.65
CA ARG A 77 19.60 9.14 14.95
C ARG A 77 18.75 10.08 15.79
N GLU A 78 18.97 11.38 15.63
CA GLU A 78 18.01 12.38 16.11
C GLU A 78 16.69 12.21 15.36
N LEU A 79 15.59 12.19 16.11
CA LEU A 79 14.25 11.96 15.60
C LEU A 79 13.38 13.18 15.91
N GLU A 80 12.48 13.53 15.00
CA GLU A 80 11.57 14.67 15.12
C GLU A 80 10.13 14.22 14.88
N TYR A 81 9.23 14.59 15.79
CA TYR A 81 7.81 14.32 15.67
C TYR A 81 7.14 15.36 14.76
N LYS A 82 6.46 14.89 13.69
CA LYS A 82 5.69 15.70 12.74
C LYS A 82 4.41 14.98 12.34
N GLY A 83 3.26 15.63 12.59
CA GLY A 83 1.97 15.20 12.06
C GLY A 83 1.58 13.76 12.40
N GLY A 84 1.85 13.28 13.63
CA GLY A 84 1.52 11.92 14.05
C GLY A 84 2.61 10.87 13.81
N ALA A 85 3.71 11.22 13.15
CA ALA A 85 4.79 10.30 12.83
C ALA A 85 6.17 10.85 13.22
N VAL A 86 7.15 9.95 13.35
CA VAL A 86 8.52 10.30 13.70
C VAL A 86 9.44 10.15 12.50
N TRP A 87 10.22 11.20 12.24
CA TRP A 87 11.13 11.30 11.10
C TRP A 87 12.56 11.54 11.57
N PRO A 88 13.59 10.99 10.89
CA PRO A 88 14.97 11.37 11.15
C PRO A 88 15.19 12.87 10.93
N CYS A 89 15.74 13.55 11.92
CA CYS A 89 16.11 14.95 11.80
C CYS A 89 17.38 15.07 10.93
N GLN A 90 17.36 15.96 9.94
CA GLN A 90 18.53 16.30 9.14
C GLN A 90 19.01 17.69 9.52
N ARG A 91 20.08 17.76 10.33
CA ARG A 91 20.69 19.03 10.71
C ARG A 91 21.38 19.63 9.49
N ARG A 92 20.93 20.82 9.06
CA ARG A 92 21.61 21.61 8.02
C ARG A 92 22.83 22.28 8.67
N VAL A 93 23.96 21.59 8.67
CA VAL A 93 25.24 22.18 9.09
C VAL A 93 25.84 22.90 7.88
N ILE A 94 25.96 24.23 7.96
CA ILE A 94 26.87 24.99 7.10
C ILE A 94 28.22 24.92 7.82
N GLU A 95 29.06 23.99 7.44
CA GLU A 95 30.42 23.93 7.94
C GLU A 95 31.16 25.18 7.46
N MET A 96 31.77 25.93 8.37
CA MET A 96 32.60 27.07 7.98
C MET A 96 33.78 26.50 7.20
N PRO A 97 33.97 26.84 5.91
CA PRO A 97 35.10 26.32 5.16
C PRO A 97 36.38 26.78 5.84
N VAL A 98 37.25 25.83 6.19
CA VAL A 98 38.59 26.12 6.73
C VAL A 98 39.27 27.05 5.75
N ALA A 99 39.64 28.25 6.22
CA ALA A 99 40.37 29.21 5.42
C ALA A 99 41.64 28.54 4.90
N VAL A 100 41.82 28.53 3.57
CA VAL A 100 43.01 27.97 2.92
C VAL A 100 44.22 28.79 3.38
N GLY A 101 45.01 28.23 4.31
CA GLY A 101 46.24 28.84 4.83
C GLY A 101 46.43 28.84 6.36
N GLY A 102 45.49 28.34 7.16
CA GLY A 102 45.65 28.29 8.62
C GLY A 102 46.62 27.19 9.09
N LEU A 103 47.88 27.55 9.38
CA LEU A 103 48.77 26.72 10.21
C LEU A 103 48.30 26.81 11.68
N PRO A 104 48.33 25.73 12.49
CA PRO A 104 47.91 25.80 13.87
C PRO A 104 49.08 26.27 14.73
N THR A 105 49.16 27.56 15.08
CA THR A 105 50.01 27.96 16.21
C THR A 105 49.45 29.14 16.99
N ALA A 106 49.51 28.98 18.30
CA ALA A 106 49.15 29.95 19.32
C ALA A 106 49.88 31.31 19.21
N THR A 107 49.22 32.29 19.81
CA THR A 107 49.73 33.56 20.38
C THR A 107 50.23 34.68 19.47
N SER A 108 49.53 35.81 19.62
CA SER A 108 50.02 37.20 19.70
C SER A 108 49.94 38.10 18.46
N SER A 109 49.44 39.31 18.76
CA SER A 109 49.46 40.58 18.01
C SER A 109 48.57 40.77 16.78
N ALA A 110 47.59 41.68 16.93
CA ALA A 110 47.00 42.47 15.84
C ALA A 110 48.09 43.40 15.26
N PRO A 111 48.12 43.63 13.93
CA PRO A 111 47.35 44.72 13.27
C PRO A 111 46.87 44.26 11.86
N ASP A 112 46.23 44.99 10.94
CA ASP A 112 45.95 46.40 10.69
C ASP A 112 44.71 46.46 9.78
N ARG A 113 43.88 47.50 9.91
CA ARG A 113 42.69 47.72 9.08
C ARG A 113 43.06 48.56 7.86
N GLY A 114 42.95 48.00 6.66
CA GLY A 114 42.77 48.82 5.46
C GLY A 114 43.43 48.30 4.19
N ALA A 115 42.75 47.42 3.46
CA ALA A 115 42.82 47.36 2.01
C ALA A 115 41.63 46.53 1.46
N PRO A 116 40.86 47.05 0.48
CA PRO A 116 39.87 46.22 -0.21
C PRO A 116 40.61 45.24 -1.14
N ALA A 117 40.38 43.94 -0.93
CA ALA A 117 40.97 42.88 -1.75
C ALA A 117 40.28 42.78 -3.13
N PRO A 118 41.01 42.39 -4.19
CA PRO A 118 40.51 42.37 -5.56
C PRO A 118 39.46 41.27 -5.73
N ILE A 119 38.38 41.61 -6.45
CA ILE A 119 37.30 40.70 -6.80
C ILE A 119 37.87 39.62 -7.73
N VAL A 120 38.18 38.45 -7.19
CA VAL A 120 38.42 37.25 -8.00
C VAL A 120 37.05 36.76 -8.45
N GLY A 121 36.74 37.01 -9.73
CA GLY A 121 35.56 36.47 -10.38
C GLY A 121 35.61 34.95 -10.36
N ILE A 122 34.92 34.35 -9.39
CA ILE A 122 34.65 32.91 -9.37
C ILE A 122 33.78 32.62 -10.60
N ARG A 123 34.42 32.14 -11.66
CA ARG A 123 33.71 31.59 -12.82
C ARG A 123 33.09 30.28 -12.36
N LEU A 124 31.86 30.36 -11.84
CA LEU A 124 31.03 29.20 -11.62
C LEU A 124 30.83 28.55 -12.99
N GLU A 125 31.43 27.38 -13.19
CA GLU A 125 31.11 26.52 -14.33
C GLU A 125 29.60 26.47 -14.46
N SER A 126 29.09 27.00 -15.58
CA SER A 126 27.66 27.10 -15.84
C SER A 126 27.11 25.68 -15.91
N SER A 127 26.48 25.24 -14.82
CA SER A 127 25.75 23.97 -14.73
C SER A 127 25.05 23.71 -16.06
N ASP A 128 25.49 22.64 -16.71
CA ASP A 128 25.23 22.41 -18.13
C ASP A 128 23.72 22.16 -18.31
N LYS A 129 22.99 23.21 -18.69
CA LYS A 129 21.52 23.20 -18.83
C LYS A 129 21.05 22.09 -19.77
N ARG A 130 21.95 21.59 -20.63
CA ARG A 130 21.73 20.46 -21.53
C ARG A 130 21.55 19.15 -20.75
N ILE A 131 22.35 18.91 -19.71
CA ILE A 131 22.25 17.72 -18.84
C ILE A 131 20.93 17.75 -18.07
N PHE A 132 20.55 18.90 -17.51
CA PHE A 132 19.29 19.04 -16.79
C PHE A 132 18.07 18.88 -17.72
N LYS A 133 18.16 19.39 -18.97
CA LYS A 133 17.13 19.22 -20.00
C LYS A 133 17.01 17.76 -20.47
N LEU A 134 18.12 17.03 -20.56
CA LEU A 134 18.14 15.61 -20.90
C LEU A 134 17.51 14.76 -19.78
N ILE A 135 17.87 15.02 -18.52
CA ILE A 135 17.29 14.33 -17.36
C ILE A 135 15.78 14.62 -17.25
N GLY A 136 15.38 15.89 -17.40
CA GLY A 136 13.97 16.27 -17.41
C GLY A 136 13.19 15.65 -18.57
N GLY A 137 13.78 15.60 -19.76
CA GLY A 137 13.20 14.94 -20.93
C GLY A 137 13.02 13.44 -20.74
N ALA A 138 14.03 12.75 -20.22
CA ALA A 138 13.97 11.32 -19.94
C ALA A 138 12.89 10.98 -18.90
N LEU A 139 12.76 11.80 -17.84
CA LEU A 139 11.73 11.62 -16.82
C LEU A 139 10.32 11.84 -17.40
N ALA A 140 10.14 12.87 -18.23
CA ALA A 140 8.85 13.13 -18.88
C ALA A 140 8.45 11.99 -19.83
N VAL A 141 9.40 11.44 -20.59
CA VAL A 141 9.16 10.28 -21.47
C VAL A 141 8.81 9.03 -20.65
N ALA A 142 9.51 8.77 -19.56
CA ALA A 142 9.20 7.65 -18.66
C ALA A 142 7.80 7.77 -18.04
N ILE A 143 7.42 8.96 -17.57
CA ILE A 143 6.08 9.23 -17.04
C ILE A 143 5.03 9.07 -18.14
N PHE A 144 5.30 9.59 -19.34
CA PHE A 144 4.38 9.46 -20.48
C PHE A 144 4.18 8.00 -20.87
N LEU A 145 5.27 7.22 -21.02
CA LEU A 145 5.19 5.78 -21.31
C LEU A 145 4.46 5.02 -20.20
N TYR A 146 4.67 5.37 -18.94
CA TYR A 146 3.92 4.80 -17.82
C TYR A 146 2.43 5.12 -17.92
N ILE A 147 2.06 6.38 -18.18
CA ILE A 147 0.66 6.79 -18.36
C ILE A 147 0.03 6.07 -19.56
N VAL A 148 0.75 5.92 -20.67
CA VAL A 148 0.27 5.18 -21.85
C VAL A 148 0.12 3.71 -21.53
N ALA A 149 1.09 3.07 -20.87
CA ALA A 149 0.99 1.67 -20.47
C ALA A 149 -0.17 1.45 -19.49
N VAL A 150 -0.35 2.34 -18.51
CA VAL A 150 -1.48 2.30 -17.58
C VAL A 150 -2.78 2.54 -18.34
N ASN A 151 -2.85 3.45 -19.31
CA ASN A 151 -4.08 3.67 -20.09
C ASN A 151 -4.37 2.52 -21.04
N LEU A 152 -3.38 1.87 -21.66
CA LEU A 152 -3.60 0.69 -22.51
C LEU A 152 -4.08 -0.51 -21.67
N ASN A 153 -3.46 -0.74 -20.50
CA ASN A 153 -3.91 -1.77 -19.57
C ASN A 153 -5.27 -1.42 -18.92
N ARG A 154 -5.48 -0.15 -18.56
CA ARG A 154 -6.79 0.35 -18.09
C ARG A 154 -7.82 0.38 -19.18
N VAL A 155 -7.53 0.50 -20.48
CA VAL A 155 -8.55 0.36 -21.53
C VAL A 155 -8.99 -1.11 -21.62
N GLY A 156 -8.10 -2.05 -21.32
CA GLY A 156 -8.44 -3.47 -21.13
C GLY A 156 -9.29 -3.75 -19.89
N GLU A 157 -9.06 -3.06 -18.77
CA GLU A 157 -9.84 -3.20 -17.52
C GLU A 157 -11.06 -2.27 -17.41
N LEU A 158 -11.06 -1.09 -18.03
CA LEU A 158 -12.16 -0.12 -18.03
C LEU A 158 -13.18 -0.43 -19.10
N ARG A 159 -12.85 -1.16 -20.18
CA ARG A 159 -13.89 -1.85 -20.97
C ARG A 159 -14.66 -2.88 -20.12
N GLN A 160 -14.08 -3.38 -19.03
CA GLN A 160 -14.80 -4.27 -18.09
C GLN A 160 -15.69 -3.50 -17.10
N ARG A 161 -15.50 -2.18 -16.97
CA ARG A 161 -16.30 -1.32 -16.08
C ARG A 161 -17.21 -0.33 -16.83
N SER A 162 -17.06 -0.21 -18.14
CA SER A 162 -17.90 0.62 -19.03
C SER A 162 -19.08 -0.14 -19.60
N VAL A 163 -19.52 -1.25 -18.98
CA VAL A 163 -20.93 -1.57 -19.03
C VAL A 163 -21.56 -0.60 -18.05
N ALA A 164 -22.15 0.46 -18.59
CA ALA A 164 -23.05 1.30 -17.82
C ALA A 164 -24.12 0.38 -17.23
N PHE A 165 -23.96 0.00 -15.97
CA PHE A 165 -25.00 -0.65 -15.19
C PHE A 165 -26.10 0.38 -14.98
N THR A 166 -26.92 0.54 -16.02
CA THR A 166 -28.22 1.19 -15.90
C THR A 166 -29.02 0.39 -14.88
N THR A 167 -29.68 1.09 -13.97
CA THR A 167 -30.37 0.57 -12.78
C THR A 167 -31.42 -0.52 -13.10
N SER A 168 -31.79 -0.69 -14.37
CA SER A 168 -32.72 -1.71 -14.85
C SER A 168 -32.16 -3.14 -14.89
N ASP A 169 -30.84 -3.34 -14.80
CA ASP A 169 -30.18 -4.60 -15.18
C ASP A 169 -29.63 -5.44 -14.02
N GLN A 170 -30.04 -5.15 -12.78
CA GLN A 170 -29.60 -5.85 -11.57
C GLN A 170 -30.62 -6.87 -11.03
N GLN A 171 -31.72 -7.15 -11.75
CA GLN A 171 -32.74 -8.12 -11.33
C GLN A 171 -32.17 -9.54 -11.08
N TYR A 172 -31.00 -9.85 -11.66
CA TYR A 172 -30.31 -11.13 -11.39
C TYR A 172 -29.82 -11.26 -9.93
N LEU A 173 -29.70 -10.16 -9.18
CA LEU A 173 -29.32 -10.18 -7.76
C LEU A 173 -30.43 -10.75 -6.86
N ASP A 174 -31.69 -10.74 -7.33
CA ASP A 174 -32.83 -11.34 -6.61
C ASP A 174 -32.90 -12.87 -6.79
N LEU A 175 -31.96 -13.44 -7.56
CA LEU A 175 -31.86 -14.87 -7.81
C LEU A 175 -31.01 -15.54 -6.73
N THR A 176 -31.54 -16.64 -6.22
CA THR A 176 -30.96 -17.44 -5.13
C THR A 176 -30.72 -18.87 -5.57
N SER A 177 -29.91 -19.63 -4.83
CA SER A 177 -29.62 -21.05 -5.14
C SER A 177 -30.82 -21.98 -5.09
N ARG A 178 -31.99 -21.49 -4.67
CA ARG A 178 -33.24 -22.25 -4.60
C ARG A 178 -34.14 -22.01 -5.81
N ASP A 179 -33.81 -21.03 -6.65
CA ASP A 179 -34.64 -20.69 -7.80
C ASP A 179 -34.47 -21.72 -8.91
N ASP A 180 -35.59 -22.31 -9.32
CA ASP A 180 -35.71 -23.20 -10.45
C ASP A 180 -36.01 -22.44 -11.75
N TYR A 181 -36.16 -23.15 -12.86
CA TYR A 181 -36.42 -22.53 -14.16
C TYR A 181 -37.69 -21.67 -14.14
N LEU A 182 -38.76 -22.15 -13.51
CA LEU A 182 -40.03 -21.43 -13.46
C LEU A 182 -39.92 -20.14 -12.64
N ALA A 183 -39.24 -20.19 -11.49
CA ALA A 183 -38.97 -19.03 -10.66
C ALA A 183 -38.12 -17.99 -11.41
N ILE A 184 -37.11 -18.42 -12.17
CA ILE A 184 -36.28 -17.52 -12.98
C ILE A 184 -37.12 -16.87 -14.08
N VAL A 185 -37.93 -17.63 -14.81
CA VAL A 185 -38.80 -17.09 -15.87
C VAL A 185 -39.83 -16.11 -15.30
N GLN A 186 -40.35 -16.37 -14.10
CA GLN A 186 -41.29 -15.49 -13.42
C GLN A 186 -40.65 -14.16 -12.98
N LYS A 187 -39.39 -14.18 -12.52
CA LYS A 187 -38.66 -13.00 -12.06
C LYS A 187 -38.05 -12.19 -13.22
N MET A 188 -37.51 -12.88 -14.22
CA MET A 188 -36.65 -12.30 -15.26
C MET A 188 -37.36 -12.17 -16.62
N GLY A 189 -38.46 -12.89 -16.83
CA GLY A 189 -39.13 -13.01 -18.12
C GLY A 189 -38.65 -14.21 -18.93
N GLN A 190 -39.16 -14.35 -20.16
CA GLN A 190 -38.79 -15.45 -21.03
C GLN A 190 -37.38 -15.25 -21.61
N PRO A 191 -36.47 -16.24 -21.50
CA PRO A 191 -35.13 -16.14 -22.08
C PRO A 191 -35.21 -16.18 -23.61
N ALA A 192 -34.29 -15.48 -24.27
CA ALA A 192 -34.22 -15.48 -25.74
C ALA A 192 -33.65 -16.80 -26.29
N SER A 193 -32.73 -17.42 -25.55
CA SER A 193 -32.22 -18.75 -25.87
C SER A 193 -32.03 -19.60 -24.62
N ASP A 194 -32.15 -20.91 -24.82
CA ASP A 194 -32.07 -21.93 -23.77
C ASP A 194 -31.24 -23.10 -24.29
N HIS A 195 -30.04 -23.27 -23.73
CA HIS A 195 -29.09 -24.29 -24.13
C HIS A 195 -28.75 -25.22 -22.96
N TRP A 196 -28.64 -26.51 -23.24
CA TRP A 196 -28.22 -27.52 -22.27
C TRP A 196 -26.84 -28.07 -22.63
N GLN A 197 -25.90 -28.02 -21.67
CA GLN A 197 -24.62 -28.71 -21.78
C GLN A 197 -24.75 -30.11 -21.18
N SER A 198 -24.50 -31.13 -22.01
CA SER A 198 -24.59 -32.55 -21.63
C SER A 198 -23.23 -33.26 -21.61
N GLU A 199 -22.13 -32.51 -21.54
CA GLU A 199 -20.77 -33.06 -21.77
C GLU A 199 -20.23 -33.89 -20.60
N THR A 200 -20.88 -33.88 -19.42
CA THR A 200 -20.43 -34.65 -18.25
C THR A 200 -21.61 -35.37 -17.63
N ASN A 201 -21.64 -36.71 -17.72
CA ASN A 201 -22.75 -37.57 -17.25
C ASN A 201 -23.14 -37.42 -15.76
N THR A 202 -22.39 -36.63 -14.98
CA THR A 202 -22.64 -36.43 -13.54
C THR A 202 -23.32 -35.11 -13.22
N ILE A 203 -23.15 -34.06 -14.04
CA ILE A 203 -23.67 -32.71 -13.76
C ILE A 203 -24.12 -32.07 -15.08
N GLN A 204 -25.35 -31.59 -15.10
CA GLN A 204 -25.94 -30.91 -16.26
C GLN A 204 -25.99 -29.42 -16.02
N PHE A 205 -25.58 -28.65 -17.03
CA PHE A 205 -25.70 -27.19 -17.03
C PHE A 205 -26.75 -26.73 -18.02
N ARG A 206 -27.45 -25.66 -17.65
CA ARG A 206 -28.38 -24.95 -18.53
C ARG A 206 -27.98 -23.49 -18.60
N ALA A 207 -27.94 -22.94 -19.80
CA ALA A 207 -27.67 -21.52 -20.04
C ALA A 207 -28.94 -20.86 -20.59
N LEU A 208 -29.40 -19.82 -19.91
CA LEU A 208 -30.55 -19.00 -20.30
C LEU A 208 -30.04 -17.60 -20.69
N ALA A 209 -30.05 -17.28 -21.98
CA ALA A 209 -29.49 -16.02 -22.46
C ALA A 209 -30.53 -14.89 -22.48
N TYR A 210 -30.13 -13.73 -21.98
CA TYR A 210 -30.88 -12.48 -22.03
C TYR A 210 -30.05 -11.45 -22.79
N PRO A 211 -29.99 -11.51 -24.14
CA PRO A 211 -29.14 -10.65 -24.95
C PRO A 211 -29.48 -9.16 -24.79
N ASP A 212 -30.75 -8.81 -24.64
CA ASP A 212 -31.20 -7.44 -24.38
C ASP A 212 -30.62 -6.85 -23.10
N ARG A 213 -30.25 -7.73 -22.17
CA ARG A 213 -29.73 -7.46 -20.83
C ARG A 213 -28.25 -7.84 -20.67
N LYS A 214 -27.60 -8.26 -21.76
CA LYS A 214 -26.14 -8.50 -21.79
C LYS A 214 -25.62 -9.50 -20.76
N TYR A 215 -26.46 -10.44 -20.31
CA TYR A 215 -26.04 -11.50 -19.40
C TYR A 215 -26.72 -12.84 -19.71
N THR A 216 -26.08 -13.91 -19.26
CA THR A 216 -26.57 -15.28 -19.34
C THR A 216 -26.69 -15.85 -17.94
N ILE A 217 -27.85 -16.39 -17.61
CA ILE A 217 -28.11 -17.08 -16.35
C ILE A 217 -27.69 -18.54 -16.51
N ILE A 218 -26.90 -19.04 -15.56
CA ILE A 218 -26.44 -20.42 -15.54
C ILE A 218 -27.14 -21.18 -14.41
N MET A 219 -27.70 -22.32 -14.78
CA MET A 219 -28.28 -23.29 -13.85
C MET A 219 -27.47 -24.59 -13.87
N MET A 220 -27.49 -25.31 -12.76
CA MET A 220 -26.81 -26.59 -12.61
C MET A 220 -27.69 -27.55 -11.81
N GLY A 221 -27.71 -28.81 -12.22
CA GLY A 221 -28.36 -29.87 -11.48
C GLY A 221 -27.76 -31.23 -11.79
N LYS A 222 -28.09 -32.22 -10.97
CA LYS A 222 -27.80 -33.62 -11.26
C LYS A 222 -28.58 -34.11 -12.48
N ASP A 223 -29.81 -33.63 -12.62
CA ASP A 223 -30.75 -33.96 -13.70
C ASP A 223 -31.39 -32.67 -14.26
N ARG A 224 -31.88 -32.70 -15.51
CA ARG A 224 -32.58 -31.57 -16.15
C ARG A 224 -33.70 -30.95 -15.31
N PRO A 225 -34.62 -31.71 -14.69
CA PRO A 225 -35.69 -31.11 -13.89
C PRO A 225 -35.19 -30.50 -12.58
N ASN A 226 -34.03 -30.93 -12.08
CA ASN A 226 -33.47 -30.51 -10.79
C ASN A 226 -32.38 -29.44 -10.95
N ALA A 227 -32.34 -28.75 -12.10
CA ALA A 227 -31.39 -27.68 -12.33
C ALA A 227 -31.80 -26.43 -11.54
N LEU A 228 -30.90 -25.94 -10.70
CA LEU A 228 -31.09 -24.74 -9.87
C LEU A 228 -30.13 -23.64 -10.30
N TYR A 229 -30.48 -22.40 -10.00
CA TYR A 229 -29.62 -21.25 -10.25
C TYR A 229 -28.28 -21.36 -9.51
N ILE A 230 -27.17 -21.14 -10.23
CA ILE A 230 -25.83 -21.15 -9.65
C ILE A 230 -25.06 -19.86 -9.86
N GLY A 231 -25.48 -19.01 -10.80
CA GLY A 231 -24.84 -17.72 -11.03
C GLY A 231 -25.17 -17.14 -12.40
N THR A 232 -24.65 -15.94 -12.64
CA THR A 232 -24.86 -15.20 -13.87
C THR A 232 -23.51 -14.81 -14.46
N VAL A 233 -23.39 -14.90 -15.79
CA VAL A 233 -22.21 -14.49 -16.55
C VAL A 233 -22.54 -13.35 -17.50
N ASP A 234 -21.58 -12.48 -17.79
CA ASP A 234 -21.71 -11.40 -18.80
C ASP A 234 -21.61 -11.93 -20.25
N GLU A 235 -21.72 -11.05 -21.24
CA GLU A 235 -21.50 -11.35 -22.66
C GLU A 235 -20.13 -11.99 -22.97
N ASN A 236 -19.12 -11.69 -22.14
CA ASN A 236 -17.75 -12.23 -22.26
C ASN A 236 -17.57 -13.55 -21.51
N TRP A 237 -18.66 -14.15 -21.01
CA TRP A 237 -18.65 -15.39 -20.22
C TRP A 237 -17.89 -15.27 -18.90
N LYS A 238 -17.82 -14.06 -18.32
CA LYS A 238 -17.23 -13.81 -17.01
C LYS A 238 -18.32 -13.82 -15.94
N PRO A 239 -18.11 -14.48 -14.79
CA PRO A 239 -19.09 -14.50 -13.72
C PRO A 239 -19.25 -13.10 -13.10
N ILE A 240 -20.48 -12.59 -13.13
CA ILE A 240 -20.89 -11.34 -12.48
C ILE A 240 -21.64 -11.60 -11.17
N HIS A 241 -22.27 -12.77 -11.03
CA HIS A 241 -22.91 -13.21 -9.80
C HIS A 241 -22.68 -14.70 -9.56
N SER A 242 -22.50 -15.07 -8.30
CA SER A 242 -22.30 -16.44 -7.85
C SER A 242 -22.99 -16.65 -6.52
N VAL A 243 -23.52 -17.84 -6.29
CA VAL A 243 -24.21 -18.16 -5.04
C VAL A 243 -23.27 -18.86 -4.06
N GLU A 244 -23.51 -18.63 -2.77
CA GLU A 244 -22.86 -19.35 -1.68
C GLU A 244 -23.45 -20.76 -1.54
N LEU A 245 -22.56 -21.76 -1.46
CA LEU A 245 -22.94 -23.13 -1.17
C LEU A 245 -23.02 -23.33 0.35
N HIS A 246 -23.94 -24.20 0.78
CA HIS A 246 -24.08 -24.62 2.18
C HIS A 246 -22.78 -25.18 2.79
N SER A 247 -21.83 -25.65 1.98
CA SER A 247 -20.52 -26.14 2.40
C SER A 247 -19.49 -25.03 2.69
N GLY A 248 -19.87 -23.75 2.65
CA GLY A 248 -18.99 -22.61 2.94
C GLY A 248 -18.11 -22.17 1.76
N GLY A 249 -18.48 -22.52 0.52
CA GLY A 249 -17.79 -22.11 -0.71
C GLY A 249 -18.70 -21.29 -1.64
N THR A 250 -18.17 -20.81 -2.78
CA THR A 250 -18.97 -20.11 -3.81
C THR A 250 -18.93 -20.85 -5.13
N THR A 251 -19.99 -20.74 -5.93
CA THR A 251 -20.03 -21.30 -7.30
C THR A 251 -19.12 -20.54 -8.28
N SER A 252 -18.48 -19.45 -7.84
CA SER A 252 -17.64 -18.58 -8.67
C SER A 252 -16.49 -19.32 -9.36
N SER A 253 -15.85 -20.28 -8.70
CA SER A 253 -14.76 -21.07 -9.28
C SER A 253 -15.25 -22.00 -10.39
N MET A 254 -16.49 -22.50 -10.28
CA MET A 254 -17.09 -23.38 -11.29
C MET A 254 -17.49 -22.59 -12.53
N LEU A 255 -18.10 -21.41 -12.33
CA LEU A 255 -18.48 -20.51 -13.43
C LEU A 255 -17.25 -20.02 -14.21
N ARG A 256 -16.12 -19.78 -13.54
CA ARG A 256 -14.85 -19.39 -14.20
C ARG A 256 -14.28 -20.48 -15.11
N ASN A 257 -14.51 -21.75 -14.77
CA ASN A 257 -14.01 -22.89 -15.54
C ASN A 257 -15.02 -23.42 -16.57
N LEU A 258 -16.24 -22.88 -16.60
CA LEU A 258 -17.29 -23.30 -17.50
C LEU A 258 -17.02 -22.78 -18.91
N LYS A 259 -16.87 -23.68 -19.88
CA LYS A 259 -16.76 -23.32 -21.30
C LYS A 259 -18.11 -22.80 -21.81
N ARG A 260 -18.07 -21.89 -22.78
CA ARG A 260 -19.27 -21.41 -23.47
C ARG A 260 -19.90 -22.54 -24.31
N PHE A 261 -21.22 -22.66 -24.24
CA PHE A 261 -22.03 -23.63 -24.98
C PHE A 261 -23.35 -23.01 -25.44
#